data_AF-A3J037-F1
#
_entry.id   AF-A3J037-F1
#
_cell.length_a   1.000
_cell.length_b   1.000
_cell.length_c   1.000
_cell.angle_alpha   90.00
_cell.angle_beta   90.00
_cell.angle_gamma   90.00
#
_symmetry.space_group_name_H-M   'P 1'
#
loop_
_entity.id
_entity.type
_entity.pdbx_description
1 polymer ?
#
loop_
_entity_poly.entity_id
_entity_poly.type
_entity_poly.pdbx_seq_one_letter_code
_entity_poly.pdbx_strand_id
1 'polypeptide(L)'
;MTNQPIKTQWQYLETRSDSWRKQLYIKGTRIKASVIYSDMIVNEMTEADAVYNWDLPLKAIQEVIEYCQTHQELLNDDFLKLHKKTSLHPGILVICQDDDSAKDMSYKSIVKAIANLEVASIPLTNQFISLNHWNY
;
A
#
# COMPACT_ATOMS: atom_id res chain seq x y z
N MET A 1 33.58 -19.20 -9.84
CA MET A 1 32.55 -18.48 -9.06
C MET A 1 31.23 -18.66 -9.79
N THR A 2 30.43 -19.64 -9.38
CA THR A 2 29.23 -20.07 -10.10
C THR A 2 28.02 -19.23 -9.71
N ASN A 3 27.49 -18.48 -10.68
CA ASN A 3 26.22 -17.76 -10.58
C ASN A 3 25.09 -18.79 -10.49
N GLN A 4 24.49 -18.96 -9.31
CA GLN A 4 23.25 -19.72 -9.15
C GLN A 4 22.07 -18.81 -9.59
N PRO A 5 21.16 -19.28 -10.46
CA PRO A 5 19.98 -18.51 -10.82
C PRO A 5 19.05 -18.46 -9.61
N ILE A 6 18.72 -17.25 -9.14
CA ILE A 6 17.72 -17.04 -8.09
C ILE A 6 16.38 -17.55 -8.62
N LYS A 7 16.00 -18.77 -8.24
CA LYS A 7 14.67 -19.34 -8.51
C LYS A 7 13.66 -18.46 -7.77
N THR A 8 12.95 -17.58 -8.48
CA THR A 8 11.78 -16.92 -7.92
C THR A 8 10.77 -17.99 -7.51
N GLN A 9 10.57 -18.17 -6.20
CA GLN A 9 9.72 -19.22 -5.62
C GLN A 9 8.23 -19.12 -6.01
N TRP A 10 7.83 -17.99 -6.61
CA TRP A 10 6.45 -17.65 -6.90
C TRP A 10 5.96 -18.19 -8.25
N GLN A 11 4.92 -19.03 -8.22
CA GLN A 11 4.31 -19.60 -9.42
C GLN A 11 3.37 -18.61 -10.09
N TYR A 12 2.69 -17.75 -9.33
CA TYR A 12 1.67 -16.80 -9.78
C TYR A 12 2.07 -15.33 -9.63
N LEU A 13 3.18 -15.04 -8.95
CA LEU A 13 3.69 -13.68 -8.81
C LEU A 13 4.90 -13.41 -9.71
N GLU A 14 4.96 -12.21 -10.28
CA GLU A 14 6.08 -11.74 -11.12
C GLU A 14 6.58 -10.36 -10.69
N THR A 15 7.89 -10.14 -10.85
CA THR A 15 8.49 -8.81 -10.81
C THR A 15 8.28 -8.13 -12.15
N ARG A 16 8.18 -6.80 -12.16
CA ARG A 16 8.21 -6.00 -13.38
C ARG A 16 9.44 -5.10 -13.39
N SER A 17 10.09 -4.99 -14.54
CA SER A 17 11.33 -4.23 -14.74
C SER A 17 11.19 -2.76 -14.38
N ASP A 18 9.99 -2.20 -14.48
CA ASP A 18 9.74 -0.77 -14.41
C ASP A 18 9.13 -0.32 -13.07
N SER A 19 9.01 -1.20 -12.08
CA SER A 19 8.42 -0.86 -10.77
C SER A 19 9.48 -0.43 -9.77
N TRP A 20 9.63 0.89 -9.56
CA TRP A 20 10.52 1.45 -8.54
C TRP A 20 10.18 0.96 -7.11
N ARG A 21 8.93 0.54 -6.86
CA ARG A 21 8.46 0.00 -5.57
C ARG A 21 8.79 -1.48 -5.35
N LYS A 22 9.38 -2.19 -6.33
CA LYS A 22 9.71 -3.64 -6.25
C LYS A 22 8.54 -4.54 -5.80
N GLN A 23 7.30 -4.10 -5.99
CA GLN A 23 6.11 -4.89 -5.64
C GLN A 23 5.88 -6.00 -6.67
N LEU A 24 5.39 -7.17 -6.21
CA LEU A 24 5.02 -8.27 -7.09
C LEU A 24 3.57 -8.14 -7.62
N TYR A 25 3.38 -8.60 -8.84
CA TYR A 25 2.11 -8.59 -9.57
C TYR A 25 1.62 -10.01 -9.81
N ILE A 26 0.30 -10.21 -9.92
CA ILE A 26 -0.25 -11.47 -10.42
C ILE A 26 0.13 -11.61 -11.91
N LYS A 27 0.75 -12.74 -12.27
CA LYS A 27 1.18 -13.07 -13.63
C LYS A 27 0.04 -12.92 -14.62
N GLY A 28 0.32 -12.29 -15.76
CA GLY A 28 -0.67 -12.05 -16.81
C GLY A 28 -1.69 -10.96 -16.50
N THR A 29 -1.61 -10.28 -15.34
CA THR A 29 -2.50 -9.18 -14.97
C THR A 29 -1.72 -7.89 -14.73
N ARG A 30 -2.43 -6.78 -14.45
CA ARG A 30 -1.83 -5.55 -13.93
C ARG A 30 -2.09 -5.35 -12.42
N ILE A 31 -2.59 -6.38 -11.75
CA ILE A 31 -2.99 -6.31 -10.35
C ILE A 31 -1.79 -6.64 -9.46
N LYS A 32 -1.57 -5.83 -8.44
CA LYS A 32 -0.52 -6.06 -7.44
C LYS A 32 -1.01 -7.04 -6.38
N ALA A 33 -0.10 -7.84 -5.84
CA ALA A 33 -0.43 -8.71 -4.71
C ALA A 33 -0.96 -7.90 -3.50
N SER A 34 -0.42 -6.70 -3.27
CA SER A 34 -0.84 -5.79 -2.20
C SER A 34 -2.31 -5.39 -2.29
N VAL A 35 -2.83 -5.17 -3.50
CA VAL A 35 -4.22 -4.73 -3.71
C VAL A 35 -5.19 -5.82 -3.28
N ILE A 36 -4.92 -7.07 -3.71
CA ILE A 36 -5.75 -8.22 -3.34
C ILE A 36 -5.69 -8.45 -1.83
N TYR A 37 -4.49 -8.40 -1.24
CA TYR A 37 -4.32 -8.59 0.20
C TYR A 37 -5.03 -7.50 1.01
N SER A 38 -4.90 -6.23 0.64
CA SER A 38 -5.60 -5.13 1.31
C SER A 38 -7.11 -5.27 1.21
N ASP A 39 -7.64 -5.62 0.04
CA ASP A 39 -9.07 -5.87 -0.17
C ASP A 39 -9.59 -7.01 0.72
N MET A 40 -8.84 -8.11 0.81
CA MET A 40 -9.18 -9.23 1.70
C MET A 40 -9.25 -8.81 3.17
N ILE A 41 -8.32 -7.97 3.64
CA ILE A 41 -8.32 -7.47 5.02
C ILE A 41 -9.48 -6.50 5.27
N VAL A 42 -9.75 -5.57 4.33
CA VAL A 42 -10.80 -4.55 4.47
C VAL A 42 -12.19 -5.18 4.48
N ASN A 43 -12.41 -6.21 3.66
CA ASN A 43 -13.70 -6.88 3.51
C ASN A 43 -13.82 -8.17 4.37
N GLU A 44 -12.85 -8.43 5.25
CA GLU A 44 -12.81 -9.63 6.12
C GLU A 44 -12.98 -10.96 5.33
N MET A 45 -12.44 -11.02 4.12
CA MET A 45 -12.63 -12.16 3.21
C MET A 45 -11.81 -13.37 3.62
N THR A 46 -12.40 -14.55 3.47
CA THR A 46 -11.66 -15.81 3.54
C THR A 46 -10.89 -16.09 2.24
N GLU A 47 -9.97 -17.05 2.26
CA GLU A 47 -9.27 -17.50 1.04
C GLU A 47 -10.27 -17.97 -0.04
N ALA A 48 -11.34 -18.64 0.36
CA ALA A 48 -12.37 -19.12 -0.56
C ALA A 48 -13.17 -17.97 -1.18
N ASP A 49 -13.51 -16.95 -0.38
CA ASP A 49 -14.19 -15.76 -0.88
C ASP A 49 -13.30 -14.99 -1.86
N ALA A 50 -11.99 -14.91 -1.57
CA ALA A 50 -11.03 -14.25 -2.44
C ALA A 50 -10.85 -14.97 -3.77
N VAL A 51 -10.78 -16.31 -3.76
CA VAL A 51 -10.77 -17.13 -4.98
C VAL A 51 -11.98 -16.82 -5.87
N TYR A 52 -13.17 -16.76 -5.26
CA TYR A 52 -14.40 -16.47 -5.99
C TYR A 52 -14.46 -15.02 -6.50
N ASN A 53 -14.14 -14.04 -5.64
CA ASN A 53 -14.27 -12.61 -5.96
C ASN A 53 -13.25 -12.15 -7.01
N TRP A 54 -12.01 -12.63 -6.92
CA TRP A 54 -10.92 -12.23 -7.80
C TRP A 54 -10.77 -13.14 -9.03
N ASP A 55 -11.54 -14.24 -9.09
CA ASP A 55 -11.42 -15.28 -10.13
C ASP A 55 -9.98 -15.80 -10.28
N LEU A 56 -9.34 -16.10 -9.14
CA LEU A 56 -7.94 -16.54 -9.07
C LEU A 56 -7.84 -17.94 -8.45
N PRO A 57 -6.88 -18.77 -8.89
CA PRO A 57 -6.63 -20.05 -8.26
C PRO A 57 -6.28 -19.89 -6.77
N LEU A 58 -6.72 -20.84 -5.92
CA LEU A 58 -6.41 -20.84 -4.49
C LEU A 58 -4.92 -20.65 -4.20
N LYS A 59 -4.06 -21.31 -4.98
CA LYS A 59 -2.61 -21.18 -4.84
C LYS A 59 -2.09 -19.75 -5.12
N ALA A 60 -2.73 -19.02 -6.02
CA ALA A 60 -2.38 -17.63 -6.29
C ALA A 60 -2.74 -16.73 -5.09
N ILE A 61 -3.91 -16.94 -4.48
CA ILE A 61 -4.32 -16.23 -3.26
C ILE A 61 -3.37 -16.55 -2.10
N GLN A 62 -2.97 -17.81 -1.93
CA GLN A 62 -2.00 -18.21 -0.91
C GLN A 62 -0.63 -17.54 -1.12
N GLU A 63 -0.12 -17.50 -2.36
CA GLU A 63 1.12 -16.78 -2.67
C GLU A 63 0.99 -15.28 -2.41
N VAL A 64 -0.17 -14.66 -2.69
CA VAL A 64 -0.44 -13.26 -2.35
C VAL A 64 -0.36 -13.03 -0.85
N ILE A 65 -1.05 -13.85 -0.05
CA ILE A 65 -1.04 -13.76 1.41
C ILE A 65 0.38 -13.94 1.95
N GLU A 66 1.07 -14.99 1.51
CA GLU A 66 2.44 -15.30 1.94
C GLU A 66 3.39 -14.16 1.58
N TYR A 67 3.36 -13.68 0.34
CA TYR A 67 4.17 -12.54 -0.10
C TYR A 67 3.90 -11.30 0.75
N CYS A 68 2.63 -10.96 0.96
CA CYS A 68 2.24 -9.76 1.69
C CYS A 68 2.59 -9.83 3.18
N GLN A 69 2.44 -10.99 3.82
CA GLN A 69 2.83 -11.21 5.21
C GLN A 69 4.36 -11.15 5.38
N THR A 70 5.11 -11.78 4.46
CA THR A 70 6.59 -11.83 4.52
C THR A 70 7.26 -10.52 4.09
N HIS A 71 6.56 -9.69 3.30
CA HIS A 71 7.05 -8.41 2.78
C HIS A 71 6.15 -7.24 3.20
N GLN A 72 5.67 -7.26 4.45
CA GLN A 72 4.80 -6.23 5.03
C GLN A 72 5.36 -4.80 4.96
N GLU A 73 6.67 -4.65 4.81
CA GLU A 73 7.38 -3.36 4.63
C GLU A 73 7.11 -2.74 3.25
N LEU A 74 6.78 -3.55 2.24
CA LEU A 74 6.56 -3.09 0.86
C LEU A 74 5.11 -2.66 0.58
N LEU A 75 4.16 -2.95 1.48
CA LEU A 75 2.71 -2.75 1.24
C LEU A 75 2.20 -1.33 1.57
N ASN A 76 3.09 -0.43 2.00
CA ASN A 76 2.82 0.85 2.68
C ASN A 76 2.10 0.67 4.02
N ASP A 77 2.78 0.98 5.12
CA ASP A 77 2.45 2.15 5.94
C ASP A 77 3.47 2.31 7.08
N ASP A 78 4.75 2.53 6.75
CA ASP A 78 5.80 2.64 7.77
C ASP A 78 5.48 3.73 8.80
N PHE A 79 4.91 4.85 8.35
CA PHE A 79 4.56 5.96 9.22
C PHE A 79 3.26 5.75 10.02
N LEU A 80 2.23 5.09 9.46
CA LEU A 80 1.03 4.75 10.24
C LEU A 80 1.33 3.64 11.26
N LYS A 81 2.15 2.65 10.89
CA LYS A 81 2.62 1.62 11.82
C LYS A 81 3.51 2.23 12.91
N LEU A 82 4.41 3.15 12.56
CA LEU A 82 5.24 3.87 13.54
C LEU A 82 4.37 4.73 14.47
N HIS A 83 3.39 5.46 13.93
CA HIS A 83 2.39 6.19 14.71
C HIS A 83 1.68 5.29 15.73
N LYS A 84 1.17 4.14 15.28
CA LYS A 84 0.51 3.16 16.16
C LYS A 84 1.45 2.56 17.20
N LYS A 85 2.74 2.45 16.90
CA LYS A 85 3.77 1.90 17.81
C LYS A 85 4.29 2.94 18.81
N THR A 86 4.23 4.22 18.47
CA THR A 86 4.73 5.32 19.31
C THR A 86 3.74 6.47 19.25
N SER A 87 2.76 6.45 20.15
CA SER A 87 1.72 7.49 20.27
C SER A 87 2.21 8.82 20.86
N LEU A 88 3.53 9.04 20.97
CA LEU A 88 4.12 10.28 21.44
C LEU A 88 4.97 10.89 20.33
N HIS A 89 4.38 11.80 19.56
CA HIS A 89 5.08 12.54 18.52
C HIS A 89 4.36 13.87 18.21
N PRO A 90 5.05 14.85 17.60
CA PRO A 90 4.47 16.15 17.26
C PRO A 90 3.30 16.13 16.26
N GLY A 91 2.96 14.96 15.69
CA GLY A 91 2.05 14.81 14.56
C GLY A 91 2.77 14.36 13.28
N ILE A 92 2.06 13.67 12.40
CA ILE A 92 2.56 13.21 11.11
C ILE A 92 1.57 13.67 10.04
N LEU A 93 2.07 14.42 9.07
CA LEU A 93 1.34 14.75 7.85
C LEU A 93 1.87 13.84 6.73
N VAL A 94 0.97 13.14 6.05
CA VAL A 94 1.33 12.29 4.91
C VAL A 94 0.67 12.77 3.63
N ILE A 95 1.38 12.56 2.53
CA ILE A 95 0.87 12.71 1.18
C ILE A 95 0.97 11.34 0.53
N CYS A 96 -0.17 10.75 0.21
CA CYS A 96 -0.20 9.45 -0.44
C CYS A 96 -0.10 9.68 -1.95
N GLN A 97 0.88 9.05 -2.60
CA GLN A 97 0.95 8.98 -4.06
C GLN A 97 0.23 7.72 -4.53
N ASP A 98 -0.78 7.90 -5.35
CA ASP A 98 -1.52 6.80 -5.97
C ASP A 98 -0.76 6.29 -7.21
N ASP A 99 -1.11 5.09 -7.70
CA ASP A 99 -0.58 4.62 -8.99
C ASP A 99 -1.11 5.44 -10.18
N ASP A 100 -2.19 6.20 -9.96
CA ASP A 100 -2.72 7.19 -10.89
C ASP A 100 -2.17 8.58 -10.54
N SER A 101 -1.13 8.99 -11.25
CA SER A 101 -0.49 10.30 -11.07
C SER A 101 -1.42 11.51 -11.23
N ALA A 102 -2.61 11.34 -11.82
CA ALA A 102 -3.63 12.40 -11.88
C ALA A 102 -4.33 12.64 -10.53
N LYS A 103 -4.27 11.66 -9.62
CA LYS A 103 -4.77 11.73 -8.25
C LYS A 103 -3.69 12.16 -7.26
N ASP A 104 -2.44 12.27 -7.71
CA ASP A 104 -1.36 12.77 -6.89
C ASP A 104 -1.56 14.25 -6.58
N MET A 105 -1.27 14.57 -5.33
CA MET A 105 -1.47 15.90 -4.80
C MET A 105 -0.40 16.86 -5.35
N SER A 106 -0.82 17.88 -6.11
CA SER A 106 0.10 18.90 -6.61
C SER A 106 0.70 19.74 -5.47
N TYR A 107 1.86 20.38 -5.69
CA TYR A 107 2.44 21.32 -4.70
C TYR A 107 1.46 22.42 -4.28
N LYS A 108 0.66 22.92 -5.21
CA LYS A 108 -0.38 23.92 -4.93
C LYS A 108 -1.46 23.34 -4.01
N SER A 109 -1.86 22.09 -4.24
CA SER A 109 -2.82 21.38 -3.40
C SER A 109 -2.28 21.14 -2.00
N ILE A 110 -0.96 20.89 -1.85
CA ILE A 110 -0.30 20.74 -0.54
C ILE A 110 -0.43 22.01 0.28
N VAL A 111 -0.08 23.15 -0.30
CA VAL A 111 -0.20 24.44 0.39
C VAL A 111 -1.65 24.72 0.79
N LYS A 112 -2.60 24.46 -0.12
CA LYS A 112 -4.04 24.64 0.14
C LYS A 112 -4.54 23.75 1.29
N ALA A 113 -4.14 22.48 1.29
CA ALA A 113 -4.53 21.53 2.33
C ALA A 113 -3.99 21.92 3.71
N ILE A 114 -2.76 22.41 3.79
CA ILE A 114 -2.19 22.90 5.05
C ILE A 114 -2.97 24.13 5.54
N ALA A 115 -3.28 25.10 4.66
CA ALA A 115 -4.07 26.26 5.04
C ALA A 115 -5.48 25.86 5.54
N ASN A 116 -6.13 24.90 4.88
CA ASN A 116 -7.43 24.37 5.31
C ASN A 116 -7.34 23.67 6.69
N LEU A 117 -6.23 22.99 6.95
CA LEU A 117 -5.96 22.33 8.24
C LEU A 117 -5.76 23.36 9.37
N GLU A 118 -5.02 24.44 9.09
CA GLU A 118 -4.82 25.56 10.03
C GLU A 118 -6.15 26.23 10.38
N VAL A 119 -7.00 26.49 9.39
CA VAL A 119 -8.35 27.05 9.59
C VAL A 119 -9.21 26.12 10.45
N ALA A 120 -9.12 24.81 10.25
CA ALA A 120 -9.86 23.83 11.04
C ALA A 120 -9.37 23.72 12.49
N SER A 121 -8.21 24.31 12.83
CA SER A 121 -7.66 24.35 14.19
C SER A 121 -7.55 22.97 14.85
N ILE A 122 -7.24 21.94 14.06
CA ILE A 122 -7.09 20.57 14.56
C ILE A 122 -5.74 20.44 15.30
N PRO A 123 -5.73 19.85 16.51
CA PRO A 123 -4.49 19.59 17.23
C PRO A 123 -3.63 18.58 16.47
N LEU A 124 -2.40 18.95 16.11
CA LEU A 124 -1.49 18.09 15.32
C LEU A 124 -0.82 17.01 16.17
N THR A 125 -0.62 17.26 17.47
CA THR A 125 0.07 16.35 18.38
C THR A 125 -0.59 14.98 18.41
N ASN A 126 0.23 13.94 18.26
CA ASN A 126 -0.18 12.54 18.22
C ASN A 126 -1.22 12.21 17.13
N GLN A 127 -1.34 13.04 16.09
CA GLN A 127 -2.22 12.76 14.95
C GLN A 127 -1.45 12.23 13.75
N PHE A 128 -2.15 11.44 12.94
CA PHE A 128 -1.73 11.03 11.61
C PHE A 128 -2.76 11.55 10.60
N ILE A 129 -2.38 12.54 9.79
CA ILE A 129 -3.31 13.25 8.91
C ILE A 129 -2.85 13.11 7.45
N SER A 130 -3.72 12.55 6.61
CA SER A 130 -3.52 12.51 5.16
C SER A 130 -3.98 13.83 4.54
N LEU A 131 -3.03 14.58 3.97
CA LEU A 131 -3.32 15.88 3.34
C LEU A 131 -4.20 15.74 2.08
N ASN A 132 -4.25 14.54 1.48
CA ASN A 132 -5.08 14.25 0.31
C ASN A 132 -6.58 14.53 0.59
N HIS A 133 -7.04 14.40 1.84
CA HIS A 133 -8.43 14.68 2.24
C HIS A 133 -8.73 16.17 2.52
N TRP A 134 -7.71 17.01 2.53
CA TRP A 134 -7.80 18.43 2.92
C TRP A 134 -7.75 19.38 1.72
N ASN A 135 -7.69 18.85 0.50
CA ASN A 135 -7.71 19.63 -0.74
C ASN A 135 -9.16 19.88 -1.24
N TYR A 136 -10.01 20.46 -0.39
CA TYR A 136 -11.34 20.99 -0.78
C TYR A 136 -11.25 22.47 -1.12
#